data_AF-A0A523KU85-F1
#
_entry.id   AF-A0A523KU85-F1
#
_cell.length_a   1.000
_cell.length_b   1.000
_cell.length_c   1.000
_cell.angle_alpha   90.00
_cell.angle_beta   90.00
_cell.angle_gamma   90.00
#
_symmetry.space_group_name_H-M   'P 1'
#
loop_
_entity.id
_entity.type
_entity.pdbx_description
1 polymer ?
#
loop_
_entity_poly.entity_id
_entity_poly.type
_entity_poly.pdbx_seq_one_letter_code
_entity_poly.pdbx_strand_id
1 'polypeptide(L)' 'MKKQVTQKNLMDLINRRLAFRGEILEKCAKSSWWHTGLGDYFLIDVKSDSVIDTNTDLEKLAREIGALNNWEELELVA' A
#
# COMPACT_ATOMS: atom_id res chain seq x y z
N MET A 1 11.25 -13.44 17.32
CA MET A 1 11.50 -12.30 16.42
C MET A 1 10.46 -12.36 15.33
N LYS A 2 9.78 -11.24 15.01
CA LYS A 2 8.89 -11.20 13.86
C LYS A 2 9.72 -11.20 12.58
N LYS A 3 9.17 -11.76 11.51
CA LYS A 3 9.82 -11.77 10.20
C LYS A 3 9.63 -10.39 9.56
N GLN A 4 10.74 -9.78 9.18
CA GLN A 4 10.76 -8.47 8.55
C GLN A 4 10.36 -8.57 7.07
N VAL A 5 9.53 -7.63 6.62
CA VAL A 5 9.09 -7.50 5.23
C VAL A 5 9.44 -6.10 4.75
N THR A 6 10.18 -6.01 3.64
CA THR A 6 10.51 -4.71 3.05
C THR A 6 9.26 -4.02 2.53
N GLN A 7 9.27 -2.68 2.52
CA GLN A 7 8.19 -1.87 1.94
C GLN A 7 7.82 -2.31 0.51
N LYS A 8 8.81 -2.56 -0.34
CA LYS A 8 8.60 -3.00 -1.72
C LYS A 8 7.88 -4.34 -1.79
N ASN A 9 8.36 -5.33 -1.03
CA ASN A 9 7.73 -6.65 -1.01
C ASN A 9 6.30 -6.57 -0.47
N LEU A 10 6.05 -5.73 0.54
CA LEU A 10 4.73 -5.54 1.10
C LEU A 10 3.77 -4.93 0.07
N MET A 11 4.19 -3.92 -0.68
CA MET A 11 3.41 -3.35 -1.78
C MET A 11 3.06 -4.40 -2.84
N ASP A 12 4.02 -5.24 -3.25
CA ASP A 12 3.78 -6.31 -4.23
C ASP A 12 2.74 -7.32 -3.71
N LEU A 13 2.80 -7.66 -2.42
CA LEU A 13 1.83 -8.55 -1.78
C LEU A 13 0.43 -7.93 -1.71
N ILE A 14 0.34 -6.65 -1.34
CA ILE A 14 -0.92 -5.90 -1.33
C ILE A 14 -1.53 -5.88 -2.74
N ASN A 15 -0.76 -5.48 -3.75
CA ASN A 15 -1.25 -5.38 -5.13
C ASN A 15 -1.74 -6.73 -5.69
N ARG A 16 -1.10 -7.84 -5.32
CA ARG A 16 -1.61 -9.18 -5.67
C ARG A 16 -2.97 -9.49 -5.05
N ARG A 17 -3.26 -8.98 -3.84
CA ARG A 17 -4.56 -9.15 -3.18
C ARG A 17 -5.61 -8.21 -3.76
N LEU A 18 -5.24 -6.97 -4.04
CA LEU A 18 -6.12 -5.94 -4.61
C LEU A 18 -6.50 -6.20 -6.07
N ALA A 19 -5.66 -6.91 -6.82
CA ALA A 19 -5.95 -7.29 -8.21
C ALA A 19 -7.31 -7.99 -8.38
N PHE A 20 -7.73 -8.81 -7.39
CA PHE A 20 -9.05 -9.46 -7.41
C PHE A 20 -10.22 -8.49 -7.25
N ARG A 21 -9.98 -7.31 -6.68
CA ARG A 21 -10.96 -6.22 -6.49
C ARG A 21 -10.97 -5.23 -7.65
N GLY A 22 -9.96 -5.28 -8.53
CA GLY A 22 -9.75 -4.26 -9.56
C GLY A 22 -9.14 -2.98 -8.99
N GLU A 23 -8.43 -3.07 -7.88
CA GLU A 23 -7.78 -1.96 -7.20
C GLU A 23 -6.25 -2.10 -7.29
N ILE A 24 -5.53 -0.99 -7.24
CA ILE A 24 -4.08 -0.98 -7.15
C ILE A 24 -3.63 0.06 -6.12
N LEU A 25 -2.63 -0.30 -5.32
CA LEU A 25 -1.91 0.59 -4.44
C LEU A 25 -0.67 1.14 -5.16
N GLU A 26 -0.59 2.47 -5.19
CA GLU A 26 0.53 3.20 -5.78
C GLU A 26 1.26 4.03 -4.73
N LYS A 27 2.54 4.30 -4.99
CA LYS A 27 3.36 5.18 -4.16
C LYS A 27 3.47 6.55 -4.81
N CYS A 28 3.15 7.60 -4.07
CA CYS A 28 3.36 8.97 -4.52
C CYS A 28 4.81 9.39 -4.25
N ALA A 29 5.47 9.98 -5.26
CA ALA A 29 6.78 10.59 -5.04
C ALA A 29 6.64 11.81 -4.13
N LYS A 30 7.55 11.95 -3.14
CA LYS A 30 7.57 13.12 -2.23
C LYS A 30 7.74 14.46 -2.94
N SER A 31 8.32 14.46 -4.14
CA SER A 31 8.48 15.64 -4.98
C SER A 31 7.26 15.95 -5.87
N SER A 32 6.25 15.08 -5.88
CA SER A 32 5.03 15.29 -6.66
C SER A 32 4.22 16.44 -6.07
N TRP A 33 3.67 17.29 -6.94
CA TRP A 33 2.69 18.30 -6.53
C TRP A 33 1.51 17.66 -5.78
N TRP A 34 1.09 16.47 -6.22
CA TRP A 34 -0.06 15.76 -5.66
C TRP A 34 0.21 15.11 -4.29
N HIS A 35 1.46 15.09 -3.82
CA HIS A 35 1.83 14.44 -2.56
C HIS A 35 1.06 14.99 -1.37
N THR A 36 0.82 16.30 -1.31
CA THR A 36 0.04 16.93 -0.24
C THR A 36 -1.40 16.42 -0.15
N GLY A 37 -2.01 16.00 -1.27
CA GLY A 37 -3.37 15.46 -1.30
C GLY A 37 -3.42 13.94 -1.19
N LEU A 38 -2.51 13.25 -1.86
CA LEU A 38 -2.52 11.79 -1.97
C LEU A 38 -1.82 11.09 -0.80
N GLY A 39 -0.88 11.76 -0.11
CA GLY A 39 0.00 11.14 0.86
C GLY A 39 1.07 10.26 0.21
N ASP A 40 1.75 9.43 1.01
CA ASP A 40 2.81 8.53 0.52
C ASP A 40 2.26 7.36 -0.32
N TYR A 41 1.06 6.87 0.00
CA TYR A 41 0.37 5.83 -0.74
C TYR A 41 -1.10 6.17 -0.92
N PHE A 42 -1.65 5.69 -2.02
CA PHE A 42 -3.04 5.91 -2.40
C PHE A 42 -3.55 4.72 -3.22
N LEU A 43 -4.87 4.54 -3.22
CA LEU A 43 -5.54 3.48 -3.97
C LEU A 43 -6.22 4.03 -5.21
N ILE A 44 -6.15 3.28 -6.30
CA ILE A 44 -6.82 3.56 -7.56
C ILE A 44 -7.77 2.41 -7.88
N ASP A 45 -9.01 2.72 -8.25
CA ASP A 45 -9.88 1.76 -8.97
C ASP A 45 -9.46 1.73 -10.44
N VAL A 46 -9.01 0.57 -10.90
CA VAL A 46 -8.46 0.38 -12.25
C VAL A 46 -9.53 0.47 -13.34
N LYS A 47 -10.80 0.22 -13.02
CA LYS A 47 -11.89 0.27 -14.02
C LYS A 47 -12.34 1.70 -14.29
N SER A 48 -12.44 2.53 -13.26
CA SER A 48 -12.84 3.93 -13.37
C SER A 48 -11.66 4.90 -13.47
N ASP A 49 -10.42 4.41 -13.34
CA ASP A 49 -9.19 5.21 -13.34
C ASP A 49 -9.25 6.38 -12.34
N SER A 50 -9.76 6.08 -11.14
CA SER A 50 -10.06 7.08 -10.12
C SER A 50 -9.39 6.74 -8.80
N VAL A 51 -8.85 7.76 -8.13
CA VAL A 51 -8.36 7.63 -6.76
C VAL A 51 -9.54 7.37 -5.83
N ILE A 52 -9.50 6.25 -5.12
CA ILE A 52 -10.57 5.83 -4.20
C ILE A 52 -10.18 5.95 -2.73
N ASP A 53 -8.88 6.03 -2.43
CA ASP A 53 -8.36 6.30 -1.09
C ASP A 53 -7.04 7.06 -1.16
N THR A 54 -6.79 7.90 -0.16
CA THR A 54 -5.58 8.75 -0.05
C THR A 54 -5.02 8.63 1.36
N ASN A 55 -3.74 8.95 1.53
CA ASN A 55 -3.06 8.85 2.82
C ASN A 55 -3.16 7.43 3.41
N THR A 56 -3.10 6.43 2.54
CA THR A 56 -3.29 5.03 2.89
C THR A 56 -2.10 4.54 3.71
N ASP A 57 -2.38 4.03 4.91
CA ASP A 57 -1.38 3.38 5.76
C ASP A 57 -1.10 1.96 5.22
N LEU A 58 0.14 1.75 4.80
CA LEU A 58 0.57 0.50 4.16
C LEU A 58 0.43 -0.72 5.07
N GLU A 59 0.78 -0.59 6.35
CA GLU A 59 0.75 -1.72 7.27
C GLU A 59 -0.69 -2.06 7.67
N LYS A 60 -1.48 -1.04 7.98
CA LYS A 60 -2.89 -1.19 8.32
C LYS A 60 -3.65 -1.87 7.18
N LEU A 61 -3.52 -1.36 5.96
CA LEU A 61 -4.16 -1.96 4.78
C LEU A 61 -3.69 -3.41 4.60
N ALA A 62 -2.39 -3.68 4.71
CA ALA A 62 -1.86 -5.03 4.53
C ALA A 62 -2.42 -6.02 5.55
N ARG A 63 -2.63 -5.59 6.80
CA ARG A 63 -3.26 -6.43 7.85
C ARG A 63 -4.74 -6.66 7.54
N GLU A 64 -5.47 -5.63 7.14
CA GLU A 64 -6.90 -5.71 6.82
C GLU A 64 -7.20 -6.67 5.68
N ILE A 65 -6.36 -6.70 4.63
CA ILE A 65 -6.55 -7.57 3.46
C ILE A 65 -5.81 -8.92 3.56
N GLY A 66 -5.15 -9.20 4.69
CA GLY A 66 -4.39 -10.44 4.91
C GLY A 66 -3.15 -10.58 4.02
N ALA A 67 -2.56 -9.46 3.61
CA ALA A 67 -1.27 -9.41 2.92
C ALA A 67 -0.07 -9.47 3.89
N LEU A 68 -0.26 -9.04 5.15
CA LEU A 68 0.74 -9.11 6.22
C LEU A 68 0.25 -10.01 7.36
N ASN A 69 1.01 -11.06 7.67
CA ASN A 69 0.65 -11.95 8.77
C ASN A 69 0.95 -11.33 10.15
N ASN A 70 0.35 -11.87 11.21
CA ASN A 70 0.56 -11.39 12.59
C ASN A 70 2.01 -11.56 13.10
N TRP A 71 2.73 -12.54 12.54
CA TRP A 71 4.14 -12.80 12.84
C TRP A 71 5.10 -12.05 11.90
N GLU A 72 4.57 -11.27 10.95
CA GLU A 72 5.33 -10.41 10.05
C GLU A 72 5.20 -8.93 10.49
N GLU A 73 6.25 -8.16 10.23
CA GLU A 73 6.29 -6.72 10.48
C GLU A 73 6.96 -5.99 9.32
N LEU A 74 6.50 -4.77 9.07
CA LEU A 74 7.10 -3.89 8.08
C LEU A 74 8.46 -3.41 8.58
N GLU A 75 9.47 -3.54 7.73
CA GLU A 75 10.80 -3.00 7.99
C GLU A 75 10.75 -1.47 8.00
N LEU A 76 11.02 -0.90 9.17
CA LEU A 76 11.24 0.53 9.33
C LEU A 76 12.63 0.87 8.79
N VAL A 77 12.66 1.53 7.64
CA VAL A 77 13.91 2.13 7.14
C VAL A 77 14.16 3.37 7.99
N ALA A 78 15.21 3.32 8.81
CA ALA A 78 15.68 4.41 9.66
C ALA A 78 16.22 5.61 8.86
#